data_AF-A0A1I4DB41-F1
#
_entry.id   AF-A0A1I4DB41-F1
#
_cell.length_a   1.000
_cell.length_b   1.000
_cell.length_c   1.000
_cell.angle_alpha   90.00
_cell.angle_beta   90.00
_cell.angle_gamma   90.00
#
_symmetry.space_group_name_H-M   'P 1'
#
loop_
_entity.id
_entity.type
_entity.pdbx_description
1 polymer ?
#
loop_
_entity_poly.entity_id
_entity_poly.type
_entity_poly.pdbx_seq_one_letter_code
_entity_poly.pdbx_strand_id
1 'polypeptide(L)'
;MIGDTPAGLPDGLYPFNDERLPLSELAMVEAPAQLETFFKSQAAANGIEIIRDEPVELRCKSEEYPDATFLIYWPLGHDRIHMLVPKKFSKGRA
;
A
#
# COMPACT_ATOMS: atom_id res chain seq x y z
N MET A 1 -21.76 -14.83 10.33
CA MET A 1 -20.99 -14.05 11.32
C MET A 1 -19.59 -14.64 11.42
N ILE A 2 -18.61 -14.04 10.72
CA ILE A 2 -17.15 -14.02 10.93
C ILE A 2 -16.56 -13.41 9.65
N GLY A 3 -15.85 -12.29 9.62
CA GLY A 3 -15.54 -11.29 10.63
C GLY A 3 -15.37 -9.94 9.92
N ASP A 4 -15.48 -8.88 10.70
CA ASP A 4 -15.12 -7.52 10.32
C ASP A 4 -13.60 -7.49 10.09
N THR A 5 -13.13 -7.92 8.92
CA THR A 5 -11.75 -7.68 8.50
C THR A 5 -11.73 -6.26 7.94
N PRO A 6 -11.03 -5.30 8.55
CA PRO A 6 -10.86 -4.01 7.91
C PRO A 6 -10.09 -4.25 6.60
N ALA A 7 -10.80 -4.08 5.48
CA ALA A 7 -10.43 -4.33 4.09
C ALA A 7 -10.34 -5.82 3.67
N GLY A 8 -11.12 -6.19 2.63
CA GLY A 8 -11.27 -7.53 2.04
C GLY A 8 -10.04 -8.06 1.28
N LEU A 9 -8.86 -7.85 1.83
CA LEU A 9 -7.62 -8.44 1.35
C LEU A 9 -7.55 -9.91 1.79
N PRO A 10 -7.35 -10.86 0.86
CA PRO A 10 -7.19 -12.27 1.24
C PRO A 10 -5.94 -12.46 2.12
N ASP A 11 -6.00 -13.38 3.08
CA ASP A 11 -4.82 -13.78 3.82
C ASP A 11 -3.74 -14.30 2.85
N GLY A 12 -2.62 -13.59 2.77
CA GLY A 12 -1.62 -13.81 1.73
C GLY A 12 -0.29 -13.14 2.02
N LEU A 13 0.68 -13.41 1.13
CA LEU A 13 1.98 -12.76 1.12
C LEU A 13 1.94 -11.60 0.13
N TYR A 14 2.15 -10.39 0.64
CA TYR A 14 2.08 -9.16 -0.13
C TYR A 14 3.49 -8.61 -0.40
N PRO A 15 3.73 -8.06 -1.60
CA PRO A 15 5.02 -7.47 -1.91
C PRO A 15 5.26 -6.23 -1.05
N PHE A 16 6.42 -6.20 -0.42
CA PHE A 16 6.96 -5.04 0.25
C PHE A 16 8.45 -4.92 -0.07
N ASN A 17 8.81 -3.90 -0.84
CA ASN A 17 10.17 -3.69 -1.32
C ASN A 17 10.60 -4.82 -2.26
N ASP A 18 11.49 -5.70 -1.81
CA ASP A 18 12.02 -6.88 -2.51
C ASP A 18 11.53 -8.20 -1.88
N GLU A 19 10.82 -8.11 -0.75
CA GLU A 19 10.35 -9.26 0.01
C GLU A 19 8.83 -9.39 -0.08
N ARG A 20 8.30 -10.60 0.13
CA ARG A 20 6.85 -10.80 0.31
C ARG A 20 6.57 -11.13 1.76
N LEU A 21 5.80 -10.28 2.42
CA LEU A 21 5.50 -10.39 3.84
C LEU A 21 4.03 -10.77 4.05
N PRO A 22 3.72 -11.58 5.07
CA PRO A 22 2.34 -11.94 5.37
C PRO A 22 1.55 -10.71 5.83
N LEU A 23 0.25 -10.67 5.50
CA LEU A 23 -0.66 -9.62 5.95
C LEU A 23 -0.60 -9.40 7.47
N SER A 24 -0.40 -10.46 8.25
CA SER A 24 -0.27 -10.39 9.71
C SER A 24 0.93 -9.56 10.19
N GLU A 25 1.99 -9.43 9.39
CA GLU A 25 3.16 -8.59 9.69
C GLU A 25 3.08 -7.21 9.06
N LEU A 26 2.15 -7.02 8.13
CA LEU A 26 1.84 -5.74 7.53
C LEU A 26 0.78 -5.01 8.36
N ALA A 27 0.84 -3.70 8.30
CA ALA A 27 -0.14 -2.79 8.84
C ALA A 27 -0.64 -1.93 7.69
N MET A 28 -1.95 -1.85 7.58
CA MET A 28 -2.59 -0.88 6.72
C MET A 28 -2.49 0.48 7.41
N VAL A 29 -1.76 1.40 6.78
CA VAL A 29 -1.64 2.78 7.23
C VAL A 29 -2.19 3.72 6.18
N GLU A 30 -2.79 4.82 6.61
CA GLU A 30 -3.16 5.91 5.70
C GLU A 30 -1.88 6.51 5.10
N ALA A 31 -1.84 6.60 3.77
CA ALA A 31 -0.75 7.30 3.11
C ALA A 31 -0.86 8.80 3.43
N PRO A 32 0.20 9.45 3.95
CA PRO A 32 0.22 10.89 4.08
C PRO A 32 0.12 11.55 2.69
N ALA A 33 -0.38 12.78 2.61
CA ALA A 33 -0.65 13.47 1.34
C ALA A 33 0.56 13.52 0.37
N GLN A 34 1.77 13.58 0.92
CA GLN A 34 3.01 13.53 0.14
C GLN A 34 3.20 12.15 -0.54
N LEU A 35 2.98 11.05 0.20
CA LEU A 35 3.01 9.70 -0.34
C LEU A 35 1.83 9.44 -1.29
N GLU A 36 0.66 10.00 -1.02
CA GLU A 36 -0.48 9.88 -1.96
C GLU A 36 -0.16 10.50 -3.31
N THR A 37 0.44 11.70 -3.31
CA THR A 37 0.89 12.37 -4.55
C THR A 37 1.98 11.56 -5.24
N PHE A 38 2.91 11.00 -4.46
CA PHE A 38 3.96 10.12 -4.96
C PHE A 38 3.37 8.86 -5.59
N PHE A 39 2.42 8.18 -4.94
CA PHE A 39 1.76 7.00 -5.47
C PHE A 39 0.99 7.30 -6.75
N LYS A 40 0.23 8.40 -6.80
CA LYS A 40 -0.44 8.83 -8.04
C LYS A 40 0.56 9.08 -9.17
N SER A 41 1.70 9.71 -8.87
CA SER A 41 2.75 10.00 -9.85
C SER A 41 3.43 8.71 -10.33
N GLN A 42 3.75 7.80 -9.43
CA GLN A 42 4.36 6.51 -9.74
C GLN A 42 3.37 5.62 -10.50
N ALA A 43 2.10 5.61 -10.14
CA ALA A 43 1.06 4.84 -10.81
C ALA A 43 0.91 5.33 -12.24
N ALA A 44 0.78 6.65 -12.45
CA ALA A 44 0.78 7.25 -13.78
C ALA A 44 2.06 6.94 -14.57
N ALA A 45 3.24 6.99 -13.94
CA ALA A 45 4.53 6.68 -14.58
C ALA A 45 4.67 5.20 -14.97
N ASN A 46 4.09 4.29 -14.20
CA ASN A 46 4.06 2.86 -14.50
C ASN A 46 2.86 2.45 -15.38
N GLY A 47 1.95 3.37 -15.69
CA GLY A 47 0.70 3.07 -16.40
C GLY A 47 -0.29 2.23 -15.59
N ILE A 48 -0.20 2.32 -14.26
CA ILE A 48 -1.08 1.63 -13.31
C ILE A 48 -2.19 2.60 -12.89
N GLU A 49 -3.44 2.17 -13.00
CA GLU A 49 -4.59 2.91 -12.44
C GLU A 49 -4.86 2.46 -11.00
N ILE A 50 -5.00 3.43 -10.10
CA ILE A 50 -5.36 3.16 -8.70
C ILE A 50 -6.88 3.06 -8.63
N ILE A 51 -7.39 1.83 -8.63
CA ILE A 51 -8.83 1.55 -8.58
C ILE A 51 -9.31 1.50 -7.13
N ARG A 52 -10.52 2.01 -6.89
CA ARG A 52 -11.16 1.94 -5.57
C ARG A 52 -11.64 0.53 -5.29
N ASP A 53 -11.51 0.12 -4.04
CA ASP A 53 -11.81 -1.21 -3.52
C ASP A 53 -10.89 -2.32 -4.05
N GLU A 54 -9.85 -1.97 -4.81
CA GLU A 54 -8.89 -2.94 -5.33
C GLU A 54 -7.48 -2.72 -4.77
N PRO A 55 -6.80 -3.80 -4.35
CA PRO A 55 -5.39 -3.75 -4.03
C PRO A 55 -4.57 -3.64 -5.30
N VAL A 56 -3.74 -2.62 -5.38
CA VAL A 56 -2.88 -2.34 -6.53
C VAL A 56 -1.42 -2.47 -6.10
N GLU A 57 -0.69 -3.33 -6.78
CA GLU A 57 0.76 -3.47 -6.62
C GLU A 57 1.45 -2.34 -7.37
N LEU A 58 1.97 -1.36 -6.64
CA LEU A 58 2.65 -0.22 -7.20
C LEU A 58 4.16 -0.36 -7.02
N ARG A 59 4.88 -0.43 -8.15
CA ARG A 59 6.33 -0.40 -8.15
C ARG A 59 6.82 1.05 -8.12
N CYS A 60 7.35 1.46 -6.99
CA CYS A 60 7.99 2.75 -6.83
C CYS A 60 9.45 2.65 -7.28
N LYS A 61 9.82 3.48 -8.26
CA LYS A 61 11.20 3.71 -8.66
C LYS A 61 11.53 5.17 -8.43
N SER A 62 12.54 5.45 -7.63
CA SER A 62 13.03 6.80 -7.41
C SER A 62 14.52 6.76 -7.14
N GLU A 63 15.25 7.84 -7.43
CA GLU A 63 16.65 7.94 -7.03
C GLU A 63 16.80 7.98 -5.50
N GLU A 64 15.76 8.44 -4.80
CA GLU A 64 15.71 8.56 -3.34
C GLU A 64 15.24 7.29 -2.62
N TYR A 65 14.58 6.37 -3.33
CA TYR A 65 14.05 5.13 -2.77
C TYR A 65 14.45 3.93 -3.65
N PRO A 66 15.08 2.88 -3.11
CA PRO A 66 15.43 1.70 -3.88
C PRO A 66 14.18 1.12 -4.58
N ASP A 67 14.37 0.43 -5.71
CA ASP A 67 13.29 -0.25 -6.44
C ASP A 67 12.42 -1.07 -5.47
N ALA A 68 11.24 -0.56 -5.15
CA ALA A 68 10.41 -1.09 -4.09
C ALA A 68 8.99 -1.29 -4.59
N THR A 69 8.44 -2.48 -4.40
CA THR A 69 7.05 -2.75 -4.71
C THR A 69 6.22 -2.64 -3.44
N PHE A 70 5.17 -1.82 -3.47
CA PHE A 70 4.25 -1.64 -2.35
C PHE A 70 2.84 -1.99 -2.80
N LEU A 71 2.07 -2.63 -1.93
CA LEU A 71 0.65 -2.80 -2.17
C LEU A 71 -0.12 -1.63 -1.57
N ILE A 72 -0.77 -0.87 -2.44
CA ILE A 72 -1.69 0.19 -2.07
C ILE A 72 -3.13 -0.31 -2.17
N TYR A 73 -3.98 0.12 -1.26
CA TYR A 73 -5.39 -0.24 -1.21
C TYR A 73 -6.20 1.03 -1.02
N TRP A 74 -7.20 1.26 -1.87
CA TRP A 74 -8.06 2.42 -1.75
C TRP A 74 -9.49 2.00 -1.37
N PRO A 75 -9.84 1.91 -0.07
CA PRO A 75 -11.17 1.46 0.35
C PRO A 75 -12.27 2.38 -0.16
N LEU A 76 -13.40 1.79 -0.58
CA LEU A 76 -14.60 2.54 -0.91
C LEU A 76 -15.13 3.27 0.35
N GLY A 77 -15.15 4.60 0.32
CA GLY A 77 -15.61 5.43 1.46
C GLY A 77 -14.49 6.13 2.23
N HIS A 78 -13.22 5.80 1.94
CA HIS A 78 -12.09 6.60 2.38
C HIS A 78 -11.62 7.53 1.26
N ASP A 79 -11.42 8.81 1.60
CA ASP A 79 -10.88 9.79 0.65
C ASP A 79 -9.37 9.59 0.39
N ARG A 80 -8.72 8.78 1.23
CA ARG A 80 -7.27 8.55 1.23
C ARG A 80 -6.90 7.14 0.84
N ILE A 81 -5.79 7.03 0.13
CA ILE A 81 -5.15 5.76 -0.20
C ILE A 81 -4.50 5.20 1.06
N HIS A 82 -4.67 3.90 1.28
CA HIS A 82 -3.96 3.17 2.32
C HIS A 82 -2.81 2.38 1.69
N MET A 83 -1.76 2.14 2.44
CA MET A 83 -0.63 1.32 2.01
C MET A 83 -0.36 0.23 3.03
N LEU A 84 0.03 -0.94 2.54
CA LEU A 84 0.57 -1.98 3.39
C LEU A 84 2.05 -1.71 3.64
N VAL A 85 2.39 -1.52 4.91
CA VAL A 85 3.77 -1.41 5.38
C VAL A 85 4.01 -2.42 6.49
N PRO A 86 5.22 -2.98 6.64
CA PRO A 86 5.55 -3.82 7.77
C PRO A 86 5.30 -3.03 9.04
N LYS A 87 4.74 -3.69 10.06
CA LYS A 87 4.50 -3.09 11.38
C LYS A 87 5.75 -2.43 11.97
N LYS A 88 6.94 -2.94 11.63
CA LYS A 88 8.25 -2.34 11.96
C LYS A 88 8.45 -0.92 11.38
N PHE A 89 7.92 -0.64 10.19
CA PHE A 89 7.99 0.66 9.51
C PHE A 89 6.73 1.51 9.71
N SER A 90 5.59 0.90 10.05
CA SER A 90 4.34 1.60 10.43
C SER A 90 4.52 2.58 11.59
N LYS A 91 5.52 2.34 12.47
CA LYS A 91 5.88 3.22 13.58
C LYS A 91 6.98 4.26 13.27
N GLY A 92 7.29 4.48 11.99
CA GLY A 92 8.12 5.59 11.55
C GLY A 92 7.45 6.93 11.84
N ARG A 93 7.62 7.42 13.08
CA ARG A 93 7.42 8.78 13.59
C ARG A 93 7.63 9.84 12.50
N ALA A 94 6.64 10.70 12.24
CA ALA A 94 6.41 12.00 12.89
C ALA A 94 7.24 13.13 12.28
#